data_AF-A0A3M7PMQ8-F1
#
_entry.id   AF-A0A3M7PMQ8-F1
#
_cell.length_a   1.000
_cell.length_b   1.000
_cell.length_c   1.000
_cell.angle_alpha   90.00
_cell.angle_beta   90.00
_cell.angle_gamma   90.00
#
_symmetry.space_group_name_H-M   'P 1'
#
loop_
_entity.id
_entity.type
_entity.pdbx_description
1 polymer ?
#
loop_
_entity_poly.entity_id
_entity_poly.type
_entity_poly.pdbx_seq_one_letter_code
_entity_poly.pdbx_strand_id
1 'polypeptide(L)' 'MSRKCMITTKRNYEKTSVVKEFPRSGRTRKLTSLDESYIFRKVRINPTTSYRQLASDFSSKFPNVSVCKDTI' A
#
# COMPACT_ATOMS: atom_id res chain seq x y z
N MET A 1 -25.07 2.25 -20.64
CA MET A 1 -23.89 3.06 -20.28
C MET A 1 -24.31 4.51 -20.09
N SER A 2 -23.95 5.17 -18.98
CA SER A 2 -24.37 6.56 -18.69
C SER A 2 -23.57 7.57 -19.52
N ARG A 3 -24.22 8.66 -19.98
CA ARG A 3 -23.58 9.77 -20.73
C ARG A 3 -22.37 10.35 -19.98
N LYS A 4 -22.45 10.39 -18.64
CA LYS A 4 -21.38 10.84 -17.75
C LYS A 4 -20.15 9.93 -17.82
N CYS A 5 -20.34 8.61 -17.86
CA CYS A 5 -19.27 7.62 -17.95
C CYS A 5 -18.47 7.76 -19.26
N MET A 6 -19.17 8.01 -20.37
CA MET A 6 -18.53 8.17 -21.67
C MET A 6 -17.65 9.44 -21.73
N ILE A 7 -18.13 10.55 -21.17
CA ILE A 7 -17.37 11.81 -21.14
C ILE A 7 -16.11 11.68 -20.27
N THR A 8 -16.22 11.05 -19.10
CA THR A 8 -15.06 10.85 -18.21
C THR A 8 -14.02 9.91 -18.83
N THR A 9 -14.47 8.84 -19.48
CA THR A 9 -13.57 7.89 -20.15
C THR A 9 -12.83 8.55 -21.30
N LYS A 10 -13.53 9.33 -22.14
CA LYS A 10 -12.90 10.09 -23.23
C LYS A 10 -11.86 11.09 -22.72
N ARG A 11 -12.19 11.87 -21.68
CA ARG A 11 -11.25 12.84 -21.08
C ARG A 11 -10.03 12.16 -20.45
N ASN A 12 -10.20 11.01 -19.83
CA ASN A 12 -9.07 10.26 -19.27
C ASN A 12 -8.17 9.73 -20.38
N TYR A 13 -8.74 9.16 -21.45
CA TYR A 13 -7.99 8.70 -22.60
C TYR A 13 -7.21 9.83 -23.30
N GLU A 14 -7.81 11.00 -23.51
CA GLU A 14 -7.11 12.16 -24.07
C GLU A 14 -5.91 12.61 -23.21
N LYS A 15 -5.98 12.42 -21.88
CA LYS A 15 -4.89 12.79 -20.96
C LYS A 15 -3.79 11.75 -20.84
N THR A 16 -4.16 10.47 -20.73
CA THR A 16 -3.21 9.39 -20.42
C THR A 16 -2.87 8.52 -21.62
N SER A 17 -3.59 8.66 -22.74
CA SER A 17 -3.54 7.78 -23.92
C SER A 17 -3.74 6.29 -23.62
N VAL A 18 -4.18 5.96 -22.40
CA VAL A 18 -4.32 4.60 -21.89
C VAL A 18 -5.64 4.50 -21.16
N VAL A 19 -6.48 3.56 -21.59
CA VAL A 19 -7.64 3.13 -20.82
C VAL A 19 -7.12 2.19 -19.71
N LYS A 20 -6.85 2.75 -18.54
CA LYS A 20 -6.39 1.99 -17.38
C LYS A 20 -7.51 1.92 -16.34
N GLU A 21 -7.83 0.71 -15.90
CA GLU A 21 -8.58 0.49 -14.67
C GLU A 21 -7.74 1.02 -13.51
N PHE A 22 -8.13 2.16 -12.95
CA PHE A 22 -7.47 2.67 -11.76
C PHE A 22 -7.82 1.75 -10.59
N PRO A 23 -6.82 1.27 -9.81
CA PRO A 23 -7.13 0.52 -8.61
C PRO A 23 -8.03 1.38 -7.74
N ARG A 24 -9.08 0.78 -7.16
CA ARG A 24 -9.93 1.47 -6.19
C ARG A 24 -9.01 2.09 -5.14
N SER A 25 -9.19 3.39 -4.90
CA SER A 25 -8.55 4.11 -3.80
C SER A 25 -8.94 3.45 -2.47
N GLY A 26 -8.23 2.41 -2.07
CA GLY A 26 -8.31 1.82 -0.75
C GLY A 26 -7.34 2.58 0.15
N ARG A 27 -7.86 3.30 1.15
CA ARG A 27 -7.01 3.85 2.20
C ARG A 27 -6.37 2.68 2.93
N THR A 28 -5.05 2.58 2.87
CA THR A 28 -4.30 1.60 3.66
C THR A 28 -4.68 1.75 5.12
N ARG A 29 -4.94 0.64 5.82
CA ARG A 29 -5.23 0.71 7.25
C ARG A 29 -4.02 1.32 7.95
N LYS A 30 -4.29 2.28 8.86
CA LYS A 30 -3.24 2.76 9.75
C LYS A 30 -2.76 1.60 10.60
N LEU A 31 -1.44 1.53 10.81
CA LEU A 31 -0.86 0.60 11.77
C LEU A 31 -1.39 0.92 13.17
N THR A 32 -1.54 -0.13 13.99
CA THR A 32 -1.80 0.05 15.40
C THR A 32 -0.50 0.36 16.14
N SER A 33 -0.59 0.89 17.35
CA SER A 33 0.59 1.15 18.19
C SER A 33 1.42 -0.11 18.46
N LEU A 34 0.78 -1.29 18.46
CA LEU A 34 1.46 -2.57 18.60
C LEU A 34 2.28 -2.92 17.36
N ASP A 35 1.72 -2.69 16.16
CA ASP A 35 2.40 -2.93 14.89
C ASP A 35 3.64 -2.03 14.75
N GLU A 36 3.47 -0.75 15.06
CA GLU A 36 4.56 0.24 15.03
C GLU A 36 5.67 -0.12 16.04
N SER A 37 5.30 -0.46 17.27
CA SER A 37 6.24 -0.86 18.31
C SER A 37 7.04 -2.11 17.91
N TYR A 38 6.40 -3.08 17.26
CA TYR A 38 7.08 -4.28 16.76
C TYR A 38 8.14 -3.93 15.70
N ILE A 39 7.78 -3.09 14.72
CA ILE A 39 8.69 -2.63 13.67
C ILE A 39 9.88 -1.88 14.30
N PHE A 40 9.62 -0.92 15.19
CA PHE A 40 10.68 -0.17 15.86
C PHE A 40 11.62 -1.06 16.66
N ARG A 41 11.09 -2.07 17.37
CA ARG A 41 11.93 -3.00 18.12
C ARG A 41 12.81 -3.83 17.20
N LYS A 42 12.30 -4.30 16.07
CA LYS A 42 13.06 -5.08 15.09
C LYS A 42 14.17 -4.26 14.43
N VAL A 43 13.87 -3.02 14.02
CA VAL A 43 14.86 -2.10 13.45
C VAL A 43 15.93 -1.74 14.48
N ARG A 44 15.56 -1.51 15.76
CA ARG A 44 16.53 -1.22 16.82
C ARG A 44 17.48 -2.38 17.10
N ILE A 45 16.98 -3.62 17.06
CA ILE A 45 17.82 -4.80 17.28
C ILE A 45 18.77 -5.00 16.10
N ASN A 46 18.25 -4.93 14.87
CA ASN A 46 19.00 -5.18 13.64
C ASN A 46 18.74 -4.06 12.62
N PRO A 47 19.48 -2.95 12.66
CA PRO A 47 19.24 -1.79 11.80
C PRO A 47 19.58 -2.05 10.32
N THR A 48 20.34 -3.11 10.03
CA THR A 48 20.69 -3.53 8.67
C THR A 48 19.64 -4.44 8.02
N THR A 49 18.52 -4.71 8.71
CA THR A 49 17.45 -5.57 8.19
C THR A 49 16.83 -4.93 6.95
N SER A 50 16.79 -5.68 5.85
CA SER A 50 16.14 -5.19 4.63
C SER A 50 14.62 -5.12 4.79
N TYR A 51 13.97 -4.18 4.09
CA TYR A 51 12.51 -4.07 4.05
C TYR A 51 11.82 -5.41 3.74
N ARG A 52 12.34 -6.20 2.78
CA ARG A 52 11.72 -7.49 2.40
C ARG A 52 11.72 -8.48 3.57
N GLN A 53 12.81 -8.55 4.32
CA GLN A 53 12.90 -9.43 5.49
C GLN A 53 11.97 -8.95 6.60
N LEU A 54 11.95 -7.64 6.86
CA LEU A 54 11.12 -7.02 7.89
C LEU A 54 9.63 -7.20 7.59
N ALA A 55 9.22 -6.97 6.33
CA ALA A 55 7.85 -7.18 5.87
C ALA A 55 7.43 -8.65 5.96
N SER A 56 8.31 -9.59 5.61
CA SER A 56 8.02 -11.03 5.70
C SER A 56 7.83 -11.49 7.15
N ASP A 57 8.71 -11.06 8.07
CA ASP A 57 8.61 -11.36 9.50
C ASP A 57 7.35 -10.73 10.12
N PHE A 58 7.05 -9.48 9.73
CA PHE A 58 5.84 -8.77 10.13
C PHE A 58 4.57 -9.49 9.65
N SER A 59 4.49 -9.85 8.37
CA SER A 59 3.34 -10.57 7.82
C SER A 59 3.16 -11.97 8.42
N SER A 60 4.24 -12.62 8.86
CA SER A 60 4.15 -13.88 9.60
C SER A 60 3.53 -13.70 10.98
N LYS A 61 3.73 -12.55 11.63
CA LYS A 61 3.20 -12.24 12.96
C LYS A 61 1.79 -11.65 12.91
N PHE A 62 1.53 -10.84 11.88
CA PHE A 62 0.30 -10.07 11.69
C PHE A 62 -0.29 -10.37 10.29
N PRO A 63 -0.94 -11.53 10.09
CA PRO A 63 -1.39 -11.97 8.76
C PRO A 63 -2.47 -11.05 8.14
N ASN A 64 -3.17 -10.27 8.96
CA ASN A 64 -4.24 -9.37 8.53
C ASN A 64 -3.76 -7.93 8.25
N VAL A 65 -2.45 -7.67 8.37
CA VAL A 65 -1.86 -6.34 8.21
C VAL A 65 -0.74 -6.41 7.19
N SER A 66 -0.83 -5.57 6.15
CA SER A 66 0.21 -5.41 5.13
C SER A 66 0.91 -4.07 5.31
N VAL A 67 2.23 -4.09 5.17
CA VAL A 67 3.12 -2.93 5.34
C VAL A 67 3.77 -2.54 4.02
N CYS A 68 3.65 -1.27 3.64
CA CYS A 68 4.27 -0.72 2.45
C CYS A 68 5.73 -0.34 2.72
N LYS A 69 6.54 -0.20 1.67
CA LYS A 69 7.91 0.33 1.81
C LYS A 69 7.90 1.75 2.40
N ASP A 70 6.94 2.59 2.02
CA ASP A 70 6.84 3.96 2.52
C ASP A 70 6.45 4.04 4.02
N THR A 71 6.05 2.91 4.61
CA THR A 71 5.71 2.81 6.04
C THR A 71 6.92 2.45 6.91
N ILE A 72 7.99 1.87 6.33
CA ILE A 72 9.16 1.34 7.03
C ILE A 72 10.40 2.18 6.72
#